data_AF-A0A2L2WU23-F1
#
_entry.id   AF-A0A2L2WU23-F1
#
_cell.length_a   1.000
_cell.length_b   1.000
_cell.length_c   1.000
_cell.angle_alpha   90.00
_cell.angle_beta   90.00
_cell.angle_gamma   90.00
#
_symmetry.space_group_name_H-M   'P 1'
#
loop_
_entity.id
_entity.type
_entity.pdbx_description
1 polymer ?
#
loop_
_entity_poly.entity_id
_entity_poly.type
_entity_poly.pdbx_seq_one_letter_code
_entity_poly.pdbx_strand_id
1 'polypeptide(L)'
;MAIRAWKSANEEVYANFCKRMDAVAKGDISVLIDMYLMMRDCVPPEALMMYNWLSDFVNSKDVTAITNQQWAGQYTETIAQCITNKRLWIGVNIKMGTIELLTSPKSELLMVHSETPIEIWNRLPQELRSYLIGQLDMFMRNSKGCYLLSKLERKMVYQFLTYISQIIFLSYAVFISGFMANLYDRVMEKKEDLAYCMWKRRVSLTPSGTRDL
;
A
#
# COMPACT_ATOMS: atom_id res chain seq x y z
N MET A 1 11.72 24.87 6.14
CA MET A 1 12.43 25.98 5.43
C MET A 1 12.77 25.71 3.95
N ALA A 2 13.29 24.55 3.54
CA ALA A 2 13.72 24.27 2.14
C ALA A 2 12.60 24.34 1.07
N ILE A 3 11.39 23.87 1.38
CA ILE A 3 10.26 23.81 0.44
C ILE A 3 9.75 25.21 0.02
N ARG A 4 9.82 26.22 0.91
CA ARG A 4 9.38 27.59 0.59
C ARG A 4 10.37 28.31 -0.33
N ALA A 5 11.66 28.14 -0.08
CA ALA A 5 12.71 28.70 -0.95
C ALA A 5 12.64 28.09 -2.35
N TRP A 6 12.37 26.79 -2.46
CA TRP A 6 12.30 26.09 -3.75
C TRP A 6 10.97 26.33 -4.49
N LYS A 7 9.88 26.67 -3.78
CA LYS A 7 8.62 27.16 -4.36
C LYS A 7 8.79 28.47 -5.11
N SER A 8 9.58 29.40 -4.56
CA SER A 8 9.90 30.67 -5.22
C SER A 8 10.77 30.47 -6.46
N ALA A 9 11.63 29.45 -6.46
CA ALA A 9 12.52 29.16 -7.58
C ALA A 9 11.84 28.40 -8.75
N ASN A 10 10.70 27.74 -8.51
CA ASN A 10 10.03 26.85 -9.48
C ASN A 10 8.52 27.15 -9.61
N GLU A 11 8.15 28.42 -9.52
CA GLU A 11 6.74 28.86 -9.54
C GLU A 11 6.08 28.60 -10.90
N GLU A 12 6.80 28.86 -11.99
CA GLU A 12 6.34 28.66 -13.36
C GLU A 12 6.05 27.17 -13.66
N VAL A 13 6.95 26.28 -13.25
CA VAL A 13 6.79 24.82 -13.38
C VAL A 13 5.50 24.36 -12.69
N TYR A 14 5.24 24.84 -11.47
CA TYR A 14 4.05 24.48 -10.73
C TYR A 14 2.76 25.08 -11.31
N ALA A 15 2.81 26.34 -11.78
CA ALA A 15 1.67 26.96 -12.45
C ALA A 15 1.29 26.20 -13.73
N ASN A 16 2.29 25.76 -14.51
CA ASN A 16 2.06 24.92 -15.68
C ASN A 16 1.43 23.56 -15.29
N PHE A 17 1.94 22.89 -14.25
CA PHE A 17 1.34 21.65 -13.74
C PHE A 17 -0.13 21.85 -13.34
N CYS A 18 -0.47 22.91 -12.61
CA CYS A 18 -1.86 23.22 -12.25
C CYS A 18 -2.73 23.42 -13.50
N LYS A 19 -2.26 24.16 -14.50
CA LYS A 19 -2.97 24.36 -15.77
C LYS A 19 -3.24 23.03 -16.49
N ARG A 20 -2.25 22.13 -16.50
CA ARG A 20 -2.40 20.78 -17.07
C ARG A 20 -3.40 19.93 -16.29
N MET A 21 -3.41 20.04 -14.96
CA MET A 21 -4.40 19.37 -14.11
C MET A 21 -5.83 19.88 -14.35
N ASP A 22 -6.01 21.19 -14.57
CA ASP A 22 -7.33 21.76 -14.91
C ASP A 22 -7.81 21.33 -16.31
N ALA A 23 -6.88 21.07 -17.22
CA ALA A 23 -7.18 20.56 -18.56
C ALA A 23 -7.70 19.12 -18.56
N VAL A 24 -7.48 18.34 -17.48
CA VAL A 24 -8.05 16.99 -17.30
C VAL A 24 -9.58 17.03 -17.35
N ALA A 25 -10.20 18.04 -16.74
CA ALA A 25 -11.66 18.21 -16.78
C ALA A 25 -12.19 18.46 -18.21
N LYS A 26 -11.30 18.85 -19.14
CA LYS A 26 -11.59 19.10 -20.55
C LYS A 26 -11.15 17.93 -21.45
N GLY A 27 -10.70 16.81 -20.86
CA GLY A 27 -10.31 15.59 -21.57
C GLY A 27 -8.81 15.45 -21.87
N ASP A 28 -7.97 16.43 -21.55
CA ASP A 28 -6.52 16.28 -21.68
C ASP A 28 -5.96 15.51 -20.49
N ILE A 29 -5.76 14.21 -20.68
CA ILE A 29 -5.25 13.29 -19.65
C ILE A 29 -3.72 13.15 -19.67
N SER A 30 -3.00 13.94 -20.47
CA SER A 30 -1.53 13.81 -20.62
C SER A 30 -0.80 13.88 -19.27
N VAL A 31 -1.22 14.80 -18.39
CA VAL A 31 -0.63 14.94 -17.05
C VAL A 31 -0.87 13.70 -16.19
N LEU A 32 -2.03 13.04 -16.32
CA LEU A 32 -2.31 11.81 -15.58
C LEU A 32 -1.43 10.65 -16.06
N ILE A 33 -1.18 10.58 -17.37
CA ILE A 33 -0.27 9.58 -17.96
C ILE A 33 1.15 9.80 -17.43
N ASP A 34 1.64 11.05 -17.46
CA ASP A 34 2.98 11.36 -16.95
C ASP A 34 3.10 11.03 -15.46
N MET A 35 2.08 11.38 -14.66
CA MET A 35 2.04 11.06 -13.23
C MET A 35 2.06 9.54 -13.02
N TYR A 36 1.29 8.79 -13.80
CA TYR A 36 1.26 7.32 -13.73
C TYR A 36 2.62 6.71 -14.06
N LEU A 37 3.27 7.15 -15.15
CA LEU A 37 4.58 6.66 -15.54
C LEU A 37 5.63 6.93 -14.46
N MET A 38 5.62 8.14 -13.89
CA MET A 38 6.52 8.49 -12.80
C MET A 38 6.26 7.65 -11.54
N MET A 39 5.00 7.45 -11.14
CA MET A 39 4.65 6.58 -10.02
C MET A 39 5.08 5.13 -10.28
N ARG A 40 4.82 4.59 -11.48
CA ARG A 40 5.24 3.25 -11.89
C ARG A 40 6.74 3.09 -11.72
N ASP A 41 7.52 4.06 -12.18
CA ASP A 41 8.97 4.01 -12.09
C ASP A 41 9.52 4.30 -10.67
N CYS A 42 8.65 4.63 -9.71
CA CYS A 42 8.97 4.66 -8.28
C CYS A 42 8.59 3.37 -7.55
N VAL A 43 7.80 2.48 -8.16
CA VAL A 43 7.40 1.21 -7.54
C VAL A 43 8.63 0.34 -7.30
N PRO A 44 8.88 -0.11 -6.06
CA PRO A 44 10.03 -0.96 -5.78
C PRO A 44 9.86 -2.35 -6.43
N PRO A 45 10.96 -3.01 -6.85
CA PRO A 45 10.90 -4.31 -7.52
C PRO A 45 10.22 -5.39 -6.68
N GLU A 46 10.28 -5.31 -5.35
CA GLU A 46 9.61 -6.23 -4.43
C GLU A 46 8.09 -6.21 -4.59
N ALA A 47 7.50 -5.07 -4.97
CA ALA A 47 6.07 -5.01 -5.26
C ALA A 47 5.71 -5.83 -6.51
N LEU A 48 6.57 -5.81 -7.54
CA LEU A 48 6.38 -6.63 -8.73
C LEU A 48 6.51 -8.13 -8.41
N MET A 49 7.44 -8.50 -7.51
CA MET A 49 7.56 -9.88 -7.03
C MET A 49 6.25 -10.35 -6.37
N MET A 50 5.62 -9.49 -5.56
CA MET A 50 4.35 -9.81 -4.93
C MET A 50 3.21 -10.00 -5.94
N TYR A 51 3.13 -9.13 -6.96
CA TYR A 51 2.10 -9.28 -8.00
C TYR A 51 2.30 -10.57 -8.81
N ASN A 52 3.54 -10.91 -9.14
CA ASN A 52 3.85 -12.18 -9.81
C ASN A 52 3.49 -13.38 -8.93
N TRP A 53 3.84 -13.33 -7.65
CA TRP A 53 3.49 -14.36 -6.68
C TRP A 53 1.97 -14.53 -6.53
N LEU A 54 1.21 -13.42 -6.44
CA LEU A 54 -0.25 -13.44 -6.41
C LEU A 54 -0.84 -14.00 -7.70
N SER A 55 -0.27 -13.66 -8.85
CA SER A 55 -0.69 -14.20 -10.14
C SER A 55 -0.50 -15.72 -10.19
N ASP A 56 0.65 -16.21 -9.75
CA ASP A 56 0.96 -17.63 -9.69
C ASP A 56 0.01 -18.37 -8.74
N PHE A 57 -0.32 -17.76 -7.60
CA PHE A 57 -1.31 -18.27 -6.65
C PHE A 57 -2.72 -18.38 -7.26
N VAL A 58 -3.21 -17.32 -7.91
CA VAL A 58 -4.55 -17.31 -8.53
C VAL A 58 -4.63 -18.28 -9.71
N ASN A 59 -3.55 -18.38 -10.49
CA ASN A 59 -3.47 -19.30 -11.63
C ASN A 59 -3.21 -20.76 -11.23
N SER A 60 -3.28 -21.08 -9.93
CA SER A 60 -3.16 -22.44 -9.39
C SER A 60 -1.88 -23.15 -9.85
N LYS A 61 -0.78 -22.41 -9.99
CA LYS A 61 0.54 -23.03 -10.16
C LYS A 61 0.87 -23.89 -8.93
N ASP A 62 1.81 -24.82 -9.10
CA ASP A 62 2.21 -25.75 -8.04
C ASP A 62 2.55 -25.00 -6.74
N VAL A 63 1.95 -25.45 -5.63
CA VAL A 63 2.14 -24.87 -4.28
C VAL A 63 3.63 -24.83 -3.91
N THR A 64 4.41 -25.83 -4.31
CA THR A 64 5.85 -25.88 -4.06
C THR A 64 6.63 -24.80 -4.81
N ALA A 65 6.15 -24.39 -6.00
CA ALA A 65 6.72 -23.27 -6.73
C ALA A 65 6.40 -21.92 -6.06
N ILE A 66 5.25 -21.83 -5.38
CA ILE A 66 4.77 -20.63 -4.68
C ILE A 66 5.47 -20.46 -3.31
N THR A 67 5.71 -21.55 -2.57
CA THR A 67 6.31 -21.50 -1.22
C THR A 67 7.81 -21.23 -1.22
N ASN A 68 8.50 -21.54 -2.34
CA ASN A 68 9.95 -21.31 -2.46
C ASN A 68 10.30 -19.89 -2.94
N GLN A 69 9.30 -19.05 -3.22
CA GLN A 69 9.50 -17.67 -3.67
C GLN A 69 9.39 -16.69 -2.50
N GLN A 70 10.31 -15.71 -2.44
CA GLN A 70 10.14 -14.53 -1.60
C GLN A 70 9.09 -13.61 -2.23
N TRP A 71 7.86 -13.66 -1.72
CA TRP A 71 6.75 -12.86 -2.26
C TRP A 71 6.96 -11.34 -2.13
N ALA A 72 7.84 -10.89 -1.24
CA ALA A 72 8.12 -9.47 -1.00
C ALA A 72 9.64 -9.19 -0.98
N GLY A 73 10.43 -10.02 -1.68
CA GLY A 73 11.88 -9.92 -1.72
C GLY A 73 12.50 -9.90 -0.33
N GLN A 74 13.35 -8.90 -0.07
CA GLN A 74 14.03 -8.72 1.22
C GLN A 74 13.08 -8.50 2.41
N TYR A 75 11.84 -8.08 2.18
CA TYR A 75 10.88 -7.81 3.26
C TYR A 75 10.06 -9.03 3.69
N THR A 76 10.15 -10.15 2.95
CA THR A 76 9.38 -11.37 3.23
C THR A 76 9.55 -11.83 4.68
N GLU A 77 10.80 -11.92 5.16
CA GLU A 77 11.08 -12.38 6.53
C GLU A 77 10.55 -11.40 7.58
N THR A 78 10.75 -10.10 7.39
CA THR A 78 10.24 -9.06 8.30
C THR A 78 8.72 -9.11 8.43
N ILE A 79 8.00 -9.30 7.32
CA ILE A 79 6.55 -9.44 7.32
C ILE A 79 6.13 -10.73 8.03
N ALA A 80 6.80 -11.86 7.73
CA ALA A 80 6.50 -13.14 8.36
C ALA A 80 6.71 -13.10 9.88
N GLN A 81 7.79 -12.48 10.35
CA GLN A 81 8.06 -12.28 11.77
C GLN A 81 7.02 -11.38 12.44
N CYS A 82 6.56 -10.33 11.76
CA CYS A 82 5.49 -9.48 12.28
C CYS A 82 4.15 -10.25 12.41
N ILE A 83 3.82 -11.10 11.44
CA ILE A 83 2.60 -11.95 11.47
C ILE A 83 2.68 -13.03 12.57
N THR A 84 3.83 -13.69 12.70
CA THR A 84 4.01 -14.80 13.64
C THR A 84 4.20 -14.31 15.07
N ASN A 85 4.95 -13.22 15.27
CA ASN A 85 5.18 -12.60 16.57
C ASN A 85 4.37 -11.31 16.72
N LYS A 86 3.17 -11.47 17.27
CA LYS A 86 2.17 -10.42 17.49
C LYS A 86 2.58 -9.26 18.40
N ARG A 87 3.77 -9.31 19.01
CA ARG A 87 4.33 -8.19 19.79
C ARG A 87 5.16 -7.23 18.94
N LEU A 88 5.46 -7.64 17.71
CA LEU A 88 6.31 -6.86 16.81
C LEU A 88 5.50 -5.86 16.00
N TRP A 89 6.18 -4.79 15.63
CA TRP A 89 5.69 -3.67 14.85
C TRP A 89 6.66 -3.44 13.70
N ILE A 90 6.12 -3.22 12.51
CA ILE A 90 6.89 -2.72 11.37
C ILE A 90 6.92 -1.20 11.49
N GLY A 91 8.09 -0.65 11.79
CA GLY A 91 8.35 0.78 11.75
C GLY A 91 8.89 1.18 10.38
N VAL A 92 8.17 2.06 9.69
CA VAL A 92 8.54 2.57 8.38
C VAL A 92 9.14 3.97 8.53
N ASN A 93 10.42 4.13 8.18
CA ASN A 93 11.06 5.44 8.07
C ASN A 93 10.84 6.00 6.67
N ILE A 94 9.86 6.88 6.52
CA ILE A 94 9.50 7.46 5.22
C ILE A 94 10.64 8.34 4.65
N LYS A 95 11.46 8.96 5.50
CA LYS A 95 12.55 9.85 5.05
C LYS A 95 13.72 9.05 4.49
N MET A 96 14.10 7.96 5.14
CA MET A 96 15.23 7.14 4.75
C MET A 96 14.85 5.96 3.86
N GLY A 97 13.54 5.68 3.72
CA GLY A 97 13.06 4.50 2.99
C GLY A 97 13.35 3.19 3.70
N THR A 98 13.67 3.21 4.99
CA THR A 98 14.09 2.03 5.74
C THR A 98 12.95 1.43 6.55
N ILE A 99 13.04 0.12 6.78
CA ILE A 99 12.09 -0.65 7.57
C ILE A 99 12.82 -1.22 8.78
N GLU A 100 12.21 -1.09 9.95
CA GLU A 100 12.69 -1.68 11.20
C GLU A 100 11.59 -2.53 11.85
N LEU A 101 11.98 -3.65 12.47
CA LEU A 101 11.08 -4.47 13.27
C LEU A 101 11.27 -4.13 14.75
N LEU A 102 10.22 -3.71 15.43
CA LEU A 102 10.27 -3.10 16.76
C LEU A 102 9.31 -3.79 17.74
N THR A 103 9.66 -3.82 19.01
CA THR A 103 8.78 -4.37 20.08
C THR A 103 7.83 -3.33 20.66
N SER A 104 7.99 -2.05 20.29
CA SER A 104 7.16 -0.94 20.77
C SER A 104 7.08 0.16 19.71
N PRO A 105 5.95 0.91 19.64
CA PRO A 105 5.80 1.98 18.67
C PRO A 105 6.74 3.16 18.95
N LYS A 106 7.26 3.77 17.88
CA LYS A 106 8.04 5.01 17.92
C LYS A 106 7.28 6.12 17.18
N SER A 107 7.17 7.30 17.77
CA SER A 107 6.38 8.42 17.20
C SER A 107 6.93 8.98 15.90
N GLU A 108 8.22 8.77 15.61
CA GLU A 108 8.90 9.30 14.42
C GLU A 108 8.73 8.42 13.17
N LEU A 109 8.20 7.20 13.34
CA LEU A 109 8.04 6.21 12.29
C LEU A 109 6.55 5.99 12.00
N LEU A 110 6.23 5.64 10.75
CA LEU A 110 4.91 5.10 10.45
C LEU A 110 4.87 3.66 10.98
N MET A 111 4.09 3.44 12.03
CA MET A 111 4.02 2.16 12.72
C MET A 111 2.87 1.31 12.18
N VAL A 112 3.17 0.06 11.84
CA VAL A 112 2.21 -0.93 11.36
C VAL A 112 2.30 -2.18 12.24
N HIS A 113 1.16 -2.59 12.78
CA HIS A 113 1.04 -3.76 13.63
C HIS A 113 0.21 -4.84 12.94
N SER A 114 0.54 -6.08 13.25
CA SER A 114 -0.07 -7.27 12.70
C SER A 114 -0.96 -7.92 13.75
N GLU A 115 -2.27 -7.71 13.62
CA GLU A 115 -3.28 -8.33 14.49
C GLU A 115 -3.67 -9.71 14.01
N THR A 116 -4.32 -10.52 14.84
CA THR A 116 -4.81 -11.81 14.36
C THR A 116 -5.90 -11.64 13.31
N PRO A 117 -6.05 -12.59 12.37
CA PRO A 117 -7.15 -12.57 11.41
C PRO A 117 -8.53 -12.38 12.07
N ILE A 118 -8.75 -12.92 13.27
CA ILE A 118 -10.01 -12.75 14.00
C ILE A 118 -10.18 -11.34 14.58
N GLU A 119 -9.11 -10.73 15.10
CA GLU A 119 -9.13 -9.35 15.60
C GLU A 119 -9.37 -8.37 14.45
N ILE A 120 -8.66 -8.54 13.33
CA ILE A 120 -8.86 -7.75 12.10
C ILE A 120 -10.31 -7.86 11.67
N TRP A 121 -10.81 -9.09 11.53
CA TRP A 121 -12.20 -9.34 11.13
C TRP A 121 -13.19 -8.65 12.06
N ASN A 122 -13.00 -8.74 13.38
CA ASN A 122 -13.90 -8.14 14.36
C ASN A 122 -13.90 -6.60 14.32
N ARG A 123 -12.79 -5.97 13.92
CA ARG A 123 -12.67 -4.51 13.80
C ARG A 123 -13.22 -3.92 12.51
N LEU A 124 -13.46 -4.74 11.49
CA LEU A 124 -14.08 -4.27 10.25
C LEU A 124 -15.43 -3.60 10.55
N PRO A 125 -15.80 -2.52 9.85
CA PRO A 125 -17.13 -1.95 9.92
C PRO A 125 -18.21 -3.01 9.67
N GLN A 126 -19.33 -2.92 10.38
CA GLN A 126 -20.39 -3.92 10.28
C GLN A 126 -20.92 -4.08 8.84
N GLU A 127 -21.05 -2.97 8.11
CA GLU A 127 -21.48 -2.98 6.71
C GLU A 127 -20.52 -3.76 5.80
N LEU A 128 -19.21 -3.52 5.95
CA LEU A 128 -18.19 -4.22 5.19
C LEU A 128 -18.15 -5.70 5.51
N ARG A 129 -18.27 -6.08 6.79
CA ARG A 129 -18.40 -7.49 7.20
C ARG A 129 -19.61 -8.14 6.57
N SER A 130 -20.78 -7.51 6.65
CA SER A 130 -22.01 -8.04 6.06
C SER A 130 -21.88 -8.21 4.55
N TYR A 131 -21.27 -7.25 3.86
CA TYR A 131 -20.99 -7.33 2.43
C TYR A 131 -20.07 -8.51 2.09
N LEU A 132 -18.93 -8.63 2.78
CA LEU A 132 -17.97 -9.73 2.55
C LEU A 132 -18.59 -11.10 2.83
N ILE A 133 -19.34 -11.23 3.93
CA ILE A 133 -20.09 -12.45 4.24
C ILE A 133 -21.08 -12.77 3.11
N GLY A 134 -21.84 -11.77 2.64
CA GLY A 134 -22.80 -11.95 1.55
C GLY A 134 -22.14 -12.42 0.26
N GLN A 135 -21.03 -11.80 -0.15
CA GLN A 135 -20.27 -12.20 -1.34
C GLN A 135 -19.76 -13.64 -1.22
N LEU A 136 -19.14 -13.97 -0.09
CA LEU A 136 -18.56 -15.30 0.11
C LEU A 136 -19.63 -16.37 0.25
N ASP A 137 -20.74 -16.07 0.92
CA ASP A 137 -21.89 -16.98 1.01
C ASP A 137 -22.47 -17.31 -0.38
N MET A 138 -22.47 -16.36 -1.32
CA MET A 138 -22.87 -16.66 -2.72
C MET A 138 -21.90 -17.63 -3.39
N PHE A 139 -20.59 -17.45 -3.22
CA PHE A 139 -19.58 -18.38 -3.77
C PHE A 139 -19.65 -19.77 -3.13
N MET A 140 -20.03 -19.86 -1.86
CA MET A 140 -20.11 -21.12 -1.11
C MET A 140 -21.45 -21.84 -1.25
N ARG A 141 -22.38 -21.33 -2.08
CA ARG A 141 -23.65 -21.99 -2.39
C ARG A 141 -23.53 -22.76 -3.69
N ASN A 142 -24.17 -23.92 -3.74
CA ASN A 142 -24.34 -24.65 -4.99
C ASN A 142 -25.44 -24.01 -5.86
N SER A 143 -25.65 -24.54 -7.07
CA SER A 143 -26.70 -24.09 -8.00
C SER A 143 -28.13 -24.18 -7.44
N LYS A 144 -28.34 -24.93 -6.34
CA LYS A 144 -29.62 -25.05 -5.63
C LYS A 144 -29.73 -24.11 -4.43
N GLY A 145 -28.73 -23.26 -4.19
CA GLY A 145 -28.70 -22.32 -3.07
C GLY A 145 -28.33 -22.93 -1.72
N CYS A 146 -27.97 -24.21 -1.66
CA CYS A 146 -27.53 -24.86 -0.42
C CYS A 146 -26.07 -24.53 -0.13
N TYR A 147 -25.75 -24.26 1.14
CA TYR A 147 -24.38 -24.10 1.59
C TYR A 147 -23.59 -25.40 1.40
N LEU A 148 -22.46 -25.33 0.72
CA LEU A 148 -21.52 -26.43 0.54
C LEU A 148 -20.70 -26.71 1.80
N LEU A 149 -20.61 -25.72 2.71
CA LEU A 149 -19.77 -25.75 3.91
C LEU A 149 -20.59 -25.56 5.18
N SER A 150 -20.20 -26.27 6.23
CA SER A 150 -20.71 -26.10 7.59
C SER A 150 -20.40 -24.71 8.14
N LYS A 151 -21.06 -24.32 9.23
CA LYS A 151 -20.81 -23.04 9.91
C LYS A 151 -19.34 -22.88 10.35
N LEU A 152 -18.69 -23.98 10.76
CA LEU A 152 -17.30 -23.97 11.17
C LEU A 152 -16.37 -23.76 9.98
N GLU A 153 -16.58 -24.50 8.88
CA GLU A 153 -15.77 -24.38 7.67
C GLU A 153 -15.87 -23.00 7.04
N ARG A 154 -17.06 -22.39 7.00
CA ARG A 154 -17.21 -21.00 6.55
C ARG A 154 -16.40 -20.02 7.39
N LYS A 155 -16.37 -20.22 8.72
CA LYS A 155 -15.55 -19.39 9.61
C LYS A 155 -14.06 -19.54 9.31
N MET A 156 -13.60 -20.75 8.99
CA MET A 156 -12.21 -20.99 8.57
C MET A 156 -11.88 -20.30 7.25
N VAL A 157 -12.80 -20.31 6.27
CA VAL A 157 -12.64 -19.57 5.00
C VAL A 157 -12.48 -18.06 5.25
N TYR A 158 -13.29 -17.48 6.14
CA TYR A 158 -13.17 -16.05 6.48
C TYR A 158 -11.83 -15.71 7.14
N GLN A 159 -11.36 -16.59 8.03
CA GLN A 159 -10.04 -16.43 8.66
C GLN A 159 -8.91 -16.56 7.65
N PHE A 160 -8.98 -17.52 6.73
CA PHE A 160 -7.99 -17.69 5.66
C PHE A 160 -7.93 -16.45 4.75
N LEU A 161 -9.07 -15.91 4.33
CA LEU A 161 -9.12 -14.69 3.51
C LEU A 161 -8.56 -13.48 4.24
N THR A 162 -8.86 -13.35 5.53
CA THR A 162 -8.31 -12.26 6.34
C THR A 162 -6.80 -12.40 6.50
N TYR A 163 -6.28 -13.62 6.61
CA TYR A 163 -4.84 -13.91 6.65
C TYR A 163 -4.13 -13.53 5.34
N ILE A 164 -4.69 -13.90 4.18
CA ILE A 164 -4.15 -13.47 2.87
C ILE A 164 -4.21 -11.95 2.74
N SER A 165 -5.31 -11.33 3.17
CA SER A 165 -5.45 -9.87 3.14
C SER A 165 -4.38 -9.19 4.00
N GLN A 166 -4.09 -9.74 5.18
CA GLN A 166 -3.05 -9.25 6.07
C GLN A 166 -1.65 -9.31 5.43
N ILE A 167 -1.30 -10.41 4.76
CA ILE A 167 -0.05 -10.50 3.99
C ILE A 167 0.01 -9.38 2.95
N ILE A 168 -1.09 -9.17 2.21
CA ILE A 168 -1.17 -8.15 1.18
C ILE A 168 -0.96 -6.75 1.77
N PHE A 169 -1.71 -6.40 2.83
CA PHE A 169 -1.61 -5.08 3.47
C PHE A 169 -0.23 -4.79 4.05
N LEU A 170 0.37 -5.75 4.75
CA LEU A 170 1.70 -5.58 5.33
C LEU A 170 2.77 -5.43 4.25
N SER A 171 2.63 -6.15 3.14
CA SER A 171 3.51 -6.01 1.98
C SER A 171 3.41 -4.59 1.38
N TYR A 172 2.19 -4.07 1.17
CA TYR A 172 2.03 -2.68 0.72
C TYR A 172 2.59 -1.66 1.71
N ALA A 173 2.43 -1.88 3.01
CA ALA A 173 2.97 -1.00 4.03
C ALA A 173 4.49 -0.86 3.92
N VAL A 174 5.21 -1.97 3.70
CA VAL A 174 6.67 -1.91 3.51
C VAL A 174 7.04 -1.33 2.15
N PHE A 175 6.29 -1.61 1.07
CA PHE A 175 6.60 -1.08 -0.26
C PHE A 175 6.42 0.43 -0.37
N ILE A 176 5.51 1.02 0.42
CA ILE A 176 5.36 2.48 0.50
C ILE A 176 6.69 3.15 0.89
N SER A 177 7.51 2.50 1.73
CA SER A 177 8.81 3.04 2.12
C SER A 177 9.76 3.21 0.92
N GLY A 178 9.94 2.14 0.14
CA GLY A 178 10.76 2.15 -1.06
C GLY A 178 10.20 3.08 -2.13
N PHE A 179 8.88 3.11 -2.30
CA PHE A 179 8.23 4.06 -3.20
C PHE A 179 8.54 5.51 -2.81
N MET A 180 8.40 5.87 -1.54
CA MET A 180 8.66 7.23 -1.06
C MET A 180 10.13 7.60 -1.18
N ALA A 181 11.05 6.66 -0.95
CA ALA A 181 12.48 6.87 -1.15
C ALA A 181 12.83 7.14 -2.62
N ASN A 182 12.29 6.32 -3.54
CA ASN A 182 12.47 6.51 -4.98
C ASN A 182 11.89 7.84 -5.47
N LEU A 183 10.73 8.23 -4.95
CA LEU A 183 10.12 9.53 -5.24
C LEU A 183 10.98 10.68 -4.69
N TYR A 184 11.52 10.55 -3.48
CA TYR A 184 12.37 11.55 -2.86
C TYR A 184 13.68 11.75 -3.64
N ASP A 185 14.33 10.67 -4.07
CA ASP A 185 15.52 10.71 -4.94
C ASP A 185 15.26 11.51 -6.22
N ARG A 186 14.11 11.27 -6.88
CA ARG A 186 13.70 12.02 -8.06
C ARG A 186 13.51 13.52 -7.81
N VAL A 187 12.94 13.87 -6.65
CA VAL A 187 12.70 15.27 -6.27
C VAL A 187 14.00 15.99 -5.92
N MET A 188 14.85 15.36 -5.11
CA MET A 188 16.01 16.04 -4.50
C MET A 188 17.29 15.92 -5.33
N GLU A 189 17.58 14.72 -5.85
CA GLU A 189 18.81 14.45 -6.59
C GLU A 189 18.63 14.73 -8.08
N LYS A 190 17.56 14.18 -8.68
CA LYS A 190 17.30 14.33 -10.12
C LYS A 190 16.60 15.62 -10.50
N LYS A 191 16.03 16.33 -9.51
CA LYS A 191 15.28 17.59 -9.67
C LYS A 191 14.20 17.49 -10.76
N GLU A 192 13.47 16.36 -10.78
CA GLU A 192 12.39 16.15 -11.73
C GLU A 192 11.17 17.02 -11.39
N ASP A 193 10.81 17.92 -12.30
CA ASP A 193 9.73 18.90 -12.16
C ASP A 193 8.38 18.29 -11.79
N LEU A 194 8.02 17.16 -12.42
CA LEU A 194 6.75 16.48 -12.17
C LEU A 194 6.69 15.83 -10.79
N ALA A 195 7.77 15.14 -10.39
CA ALA A 195 7.87 14.51 -9.07
C ALA A 195 7.72 15.56 -7.97
N TYR A 196 8.34 16.73 -8.17
CA TYR A 196 8.16 17.87 -7.29
C TYR A 196 6.70 18.36 -7.23
N CYS A 197 6.07 18.56 -8.38
CA CYS A 197 4.69 19.05 -8.43
C CYS A 197 3.71 18.12 -7.71
N MET A 198 3.94 16.80 -7.83
CA MET A 198 3.17 15.78 -7.13
C MET A 198 3.41 15.80 -5.62
N TRP A 199 4.66 15.95 -5.17
CA TRP A 199 4.99 16.10 -3.76
C TRP A 199 4.35 17.35 -3.14
N LYS A 200 4.41 18.48 -3.85
CA LYS A 200 3.90 19.78 -3.39
C LYS A 200 2.38 19.78 -3.19
N ARG A 201 1.62 19.18 -4.13
CA ARG A 201 0.15 19.14 -4.03
C ARG A 201 -0.34 18.42 -2.77
N ARG A 202 0.40 17.41 -2.30
CA ARG A 202 0.10 16.65 -1.07
C ARG A 202 0.14 17.52 0.18
N VAL A 203 1.11 18.43 0.29
CA VAL A 203 1.25 19.34 1.43
C VAL A 203 0.09 20.34 1.50
N SER A 204 -0.39 20.83 0.35
CA SER A 204 -1.50 21.78 0.26
C SER A 204 -2.90 21.18 0.49
N LEU A 205 -3.06 19.85 0.48
CA LEU A 205 -4.34 19.15 0.68
C LEU A 205 -4.54 18.64 2.11
N THR A 206 -3.60 18.91 3.04
CA THR A 206 -3.83 18.62 4.45
C THR A 206 -4.68 19.73 5.09
N PRO A 207 -5.88 19.43 5.60
CA PRO A 207 -6.70 20.41 6.30
C PRO A 207 -6.18 20.54 7.74
N SER A 208 -5.06 21.22 7.93
CA SER A 208 -4.78 21.84 9.22
C SER A 208 -3.81 23.00 9.03
N GLY A 209 -4.22 24.17 9.48
CA GLY A 209 -3.35 25.32 9.67
C GLY A 209 -2.36 25.08 10.81
N THR A 210 -1.47 24.11 10.66
CA THR A 210 -0.19 24.12 11.36
C THR A 210 0.81 24.81 10.44
N ARG A 211 0.84 26.14 10.56
CA ARG A 211 2.12 26.84 10.47
C ARG A 211 3.02 26.13 11.47
N ASP A 212 4.19 25.68 11.07
CA ASP A 212 5.39 25.84 11.88
C ASP A 212 6.67 25.62 11.06
N LEU A 213 7.72 26.16 11.67
CA LEU A 213 9.08 26.42 11.22
C LEU A 213 9.85 25.18 10.73
#